data_AF-A0A2V7XG60-F1
#
_entry.id   AF-A0A2V7XG60-F1
#
_cell.length_a   1.000
_cell.length_b   1.000
_cell.length_c   1.000
_cell.angle_alpha   90.00
_cell.angle_beta   90.00
_cell.angle_gamma   90.00
#
_symmetry.space_group_name_H-M   'P 1'
#
loop_
_entity.id
_entity.type
_entity.pdbx_description
1 polymer ?
#
loop_
_entity_poly.entity_id
_entity_poly.type
_entity_poly.pdbx_seq_one_letter_code
_entity_poly.pdbx_strand_id
1 'polypeptide(L)'
;MGVQRALSDVLVRFLNQDVRSYQRRIPNNLENLKKHIRPGDVLLVEGKTRIAQIIKYVTQSSWSHSSIYVGDRPLRGNASARYRELYGDEAAYLVVEADLDHGVFPVPLSKYVDYNVRVCRPYCLSAADGERVVDEVVAHIGDRYDRRQLVDLGR
;
A
#
# COMPACT_ATOMS: atom_id res chain seq x y z
N MET A 1 20.26 -20.84 13.65
CA MET A 1 19.70 -19.58 13.08
C MET A 1 18.95 -19.76 11.74
N GLY A 2 18.83 -20.97 11.16
CA GLY A 2 18.11 -21.17 9.88
C GLY A 2 16.62 -21.56 10.01
N VAL A 3 16.27 -22.34 11.04
CA VAL A 3 14.91 -22.92 11.18
C VAL A 3 13.86 -21.86 11.52
N GLN A 4 14.17 -20.90 12.40
CA GLN A 4 13.24 -19.82 12.74
C GLN A 4 12.96 -18.87 11.56
N ARG A 5 13.95 -18.61 10.70
CA ARG A 5 13.74 -17.80 9.49
C ARG A 5 12.88 -18.54 8.47
N ALA A 6 13.18 -19.82 8.20
CA ALA A 6 12.39 -20.62 7.27
C ALA A 6 10.92 -20.75 7.69
N LEU A 7 10.66 -20.99 8.99
CA LEU A 7 9.29 -21.03 9.54
C LEU A 7 8.58 -19.67 9.41
N SER A 8 9.31 -18.58 9.66
CA SER A 8 8.76 -17.23 9.52
C SER A 8 8.43 -16.89 8.07
N ASP A 9 9.24 -17.31 7.11
CA ASP A 9 9.01 -17.02 5.69
C ASP A 9 7.86 -17.87 5.12
N VAL A 10 7.70 -19.12 5.58
CA VAL A 10 6.54 -19.95 5.26
C VAL A 10 5.25 -19.34 5.83
N LEU A 11 5.30 -18.83 7.06
CA LEU A 11 4.16 -18.14 7.67
C LEU A 11 3.77 -16.87 6.91
N VAL A 12 4.74 -16.04 6.52
CA VAL A 12 4.47 -14.84 5.73
C VAL A 12 3.85 -15.20 4.39
N ARG A 13 4.41 -16.19 3.66
CA ARG A 13 3.82 -16.67 2.40
C ARG A 13 2.40 -17.16 2.57
N PHE A 14 2.11 -17.88 3.65
CA PHE A 14 0.76 -18.34 3.95
C PHE A 14 -0.19 -17.17 4.22
N LEU A 15 0.23 -16.20 5.02
CA LEU A 15 -0.55 -15.02 5.38
C LEU A 15 -0.86 -14.10 4.19
N ASN A 16 0.04 -14.05 3.20
CA ASN A 16 -0.13 -13.27 1.97
C ASN A 16 -1.00 -13.95 0.89
N GLN A 17 -1.47 -15.18 1.11
CA GLN A 17 -2.36 -15.83 0.15
C GLN A 17 -3.75 -15.19 0.12
N ASP A 18 -4.29 -15.01 -1.08
CA ASP A 18 -5.65 -14.54 -1.31
C ASP A 18 -6.70 -15.56 -0.82
N VAL A 19 -7.74 -15.06 -0.15
CA VAL A 19 -8.95 -15.85 0.16
C VAL A 19 -9.95 -15.81 -1.00
N ARG A 20 -10.56 -16.96 -1.31
CA ARG A 20 -11.43 -17.17 -2.49
C ARG A 20 -12.72 -16.34 -2.52
N SER A 21 -13.10 -15.68 -1.44
CA SER A 21 -14.45 -15.10 -1.25
C SER A 21 -14.53 -13.58 -1.45
N TYR A 22 -13.65 -12.99 -2.25
CA TYR A 22 -13.71 -11.54 -2.49
C TYR A 22 -14.79 -11.20 -3.52
N GLN A 23 -15.84 -10.50 -3.09
CA GLN A 23 -16.82 -9.90 -3.99
C GLN A 23 -16.55 -8.40 -4.14
N ARG A 24 -16.09 -8.01 -5.33
CA ARG A 24 -16.00 -6.59 -5.72
C ARG A 24 -17.42 -6.03 -5.78
N ARG A 25 -17.72 -5.01 -4.96
CA ARG A 25 -19.08 -4.47 -4.86
C ARG A 25 -19.39 -3.48 -5.98
N ILE A 26 -18.39 -2.71 -6.40
CA ILE A 26 -18.51 -1.64 -7.41
C ILE A 26 -17.22 -1.60 -8.26
N PRO A 27 -17.30 -1.51 -9.60
CA PRO A 27 -16.12 -1.29 -10.43
C PRO A 27 -15.54 0.11 -10.21
N ASN A 28 -14.23 0.23 -10.03
CA ASN A 28 -13.55 1.53 -10.00
C ASN A 28 -13.34 2.07 -11.41
N ASN A 29 -13.49 3.37 -11.58
CA ASN A 29 -13.06 4.07 -12.79
C ASN A 29 -11.66 4.65 -12.53
N LEU A 30 -10.62 3.91 -12.95
CA LEU A 30 -9.22 4.30 -12.75
C LEU A 30 -8.90 5.65 -13.38
N GLU A 31 -9.41 5.92 -14.58
CA GLU A 31 -9.19 7.20 -15.27
C GLU A 31 -9.79 8.37 -14.49
N ASN A 32 -10.97 8.19 -13.93
CA ASN A 32 -11.58 9.20 -13.08
C ASN A 32 -10.82 9.39 -11.76
N LEU A 33 -10.33 8.29 -11.17
CA LEU A 33 -9.51 8.33 -9.97
C LEU A 33 -8.21 9.09 -10.20
N LYS A 34 -7.47 8.79 -11.28
CA LYS A 34 -6.24 9.47 -11.68
C LYS A 34 -6.41 10.98 -11.88
N LYS A 35 -7.59 11.41 -12.34
CA LYS A 35 -7.92 12.85 -12.52
C LYS A 35 -8.13 13.61 -11.21
N HIS A 36 -8.54 12.94 -10.14
CA HIS A 36 -8.99 13.60 -8.91
C HIS A 36 -8.10 13.35 -7.68
N ILE A 37 -7.33 12.26 -7.68
CA ILE A 37 -6.41 11.94 -6.60
C ILE A 37 -5.28 12.96 -6.54
N ARG A 38 -4.82 13.27 -5.32
CA ARG A 38 -3.78 14.29 -5.06
C ARG A 38 -2.68 13.69 -4.18
N PRO A 39 -1.41 14.11 -4.35
CA PRO A 39 -0.34 13.74 -3.43
C PRO A 39 -0.75 13.97 -1.97
N GLY A 40 -0.50 12.98 -1.12
CA GLY A 40 -0.91 12.98 0.29
C GLY A 40 -2.31 12.41 0.55
N ASP A 41 -3.11 12.13 -0.48
CA ASP A 41 -4.34 11.35 -0.30
C ASP A 41 -4.01 9.93 0.20
N VAL A 42 -4.75 9.45 1.19
CA VAL A 42 -4.64 8.10 1.74
C VAL A 42 -5.62 7.20 1.02
N LEU A 43 -5.13 6.09 0.45
CA LEU A 43 -5.96 5.05 -0.14
C LEU A 43 -6.15 3.93 0.88
N LEU A 44 -7.39 3.78 1.37
CA LEU A 44 -7.80 2.62 2.16
C LEU A 44 -8.25 1.52 1.23
N VAL A 45 -7.76 0.30 1.47
CA VAL A 45 -8.01 -0.86 0.61
C VAL A 45 -8.63 -1.98 1.44
N GLU A 46 -9.71 -2.54 0.91
CA GLU A 46 -10.24 -3.79 1.39
C GLU A 46 -9.41 -4.96 0.84
N GLY A 47 -8.38 -5.38 1.59
CA GLY A 47 -7.50 -6.46 1.18
C GLY A 47 -8.20 -7.82 1.15
N LYS A 48 -7.64 -8.72 0.33
CA LYS A 48 -8.13 -10.09 0.10
C LYS A 48 -7.18 -11.17 0.60
N THR A 49 -6.06 -10.83 1.22
CA THR A 49 -5.12 -11.81 1.80
C THR A 49 -5.64 -12.39 3.12
N ARG A 50 -5.05 -13.47 3.63
CA ARG A 50 -5.39 -14.01 4.96
C ARG A 50 -5.10 -12.99 6.07
N ILE A 51 -3.95 -12.32 6.01
CA ILE A 51 -3.63 -11.26 6.97
C ILE A 51 -4.64 -10.12 6.91
N ALA A 52 -5.14 -9.78 5.71
CA ALA A 52 -6.21 -8.81 5.58
C ALA A 52 -7.48 -9.23 6.31
N GLN A 53 -7.87 -10.51 6.26
CA GLN A 53 -9.04 -11.00 7.01
C GLN A 53 -8.83 -10.89 8.53
N ILE A 54 -7.63 -11.20 9.02
CA ILE A 54 -7.28 -11.07 10.45
C ILE A 54 -7.39 -9.60 10.87
N ILE A 55 -6.79 -8.68 10.10
CA ILE A 55 -6.84 -7.24 10.40
C ILE A 55 -8.30 -6.76 10.43
N LYS A 56 -9.12 -7.13 9.44
CA LYS A 56 -10.56 -6.75 9.43
C LYS A 56 -11.29 -7.26 10.67
N TYR A 57 -11.02 -8.50 11.04
CA TYR A 57 -11.65 -9.13 12.19
C TYR A 57 -11.24 -8.46 13.50
N VAL A 58 -9.94 -8.26 13.74
CA VAL A 58 -9.45 -7.66 14.99
C VAL A 58 -9.87 -6.20 15.11
N THR A 59 -9.80 -5.43 14.02
CA THR A 59 -10.13 -4.00 14.03
C THR A 59 -11.62 -3.70 13.88
N GLN A 60 -12.44 -4.72 13.62
CA GLN A 60 -13.87 -4.56 13.27
C GLN A 60 -14.10 -3.53 12.14
N SER A 61 -13.15 -3.47 11.20
CA SER A 61 -13.13 -2.54 10.07
C SER A 61 -13.10 -3.30 8.76
N SER A 62 -13.73 -2.76 7.71
CA SER A 62 -13.59 -3.31 6.35
C SER A 62 -12.20 -3.03 5.74
N TRP A 63 -11.49 -2.03 6.25
CA TRP A 63 -10.20 -1.60 5.70
C TRP A 63 -9.06 -2.36 6.36
N SER A 64 -8.27 -3.05 5.56
CA SER A 64 -7.19 -3.91 6.05
C SER A 64 -5.80 -3.47 5.62
N HIS A 65 -5.74 -2.51 4.70
CA HIS A 65 -4.50 -2.00 4.14
C HIS A 65 -4.66 -0.51 3.85
N SER A 66 -3.57 0.21 3.94
CA SER A 66 -3.50 1.63 3.61
C SER A 66 -2.24 1.92 2.80
N SER A 67 -2.34 2.89 1.92
CA SER A 67 -1.22 3.43 1.16
C SER A 67 -1.39 4.93 0.97
N ILE A 68 -0.31 5.64 0.67
CA ILE A 68 -0.34 7.09 0.45
C ILE A 68 -0.01 7.36 -1.00
N TYR A 69 -0.84 8.15 -1.68
CA TYR A 69 -0.57 8.56 -3.05
C TYR A 69 0.56 9.59 -3.09
N VAL A 70 1.59 9.30 -3.88
CA VAL A 70 2.79 10.14 -4.04
C VAL A 70 2.99 10.58 -5.49
N GLY A 71 2.15 10.09 -6.42
CA GLY A 71 2.24 10.43 -7.84
C GLY A 71 3.58 10.03 -8.45
N ASP A 72 4.24 10.99 -9.09
CA ASP A 72 5.53 10.80 -9.76
C ASP A 72 6.74 11.10 -8.87
N ARG A 73 6.54 11.40 -7.57
CA ARG A 73 7.64 11.81 -6.66
C ARG A 73 8.82 10.83 -6.65
N PRO A 74 8.62 9.50 -6.63
CA PRO A 74 9.74 8.54 -6.72
C PRO A 74 10.56 8.64 -8.03
N LEU A 75 9.99 9.23 -9.10
CA LEU A 75 10.68 9.46 -10.38
C LEU A 75 11.61 10.67 -10.38
N ARG A 76 11.60 11.49 -9.32
CA ARG A 76 12.51 12.63 -9.18
C ARG A 76 13.86 12.24 -8.57
N GLY A 77 13.94 11.04 -7.98
CA GLY A 77 15.16 10.49 -7.40
C GLY A 77 15.95 9.60 -8.35
N ASN A 78 17.02 9.01 -7.82
CA ASN A 78 17.96 8.16 -8.56
C ASN A 78 17.35 6.87 -9.12
N ALA A 79 16.17 6.47 -8.63
CA ALA A 79 15.47 5.24 -9.03
C ALA A 79 14.47 5.45 -10.19
N SER A 80 14.45 6.62 -10.82
CA SER A 80 13.44 6.99 -11.82
C SER A 80 13.38 6.06 -13.04
N ALA A 81 14.54 5.61 -13.54
CA ALA A 81 14.61 4.70 -14.68
C ALA A 81 13.98 3.33 -14.35
N ARG A 82 14.25 2.81 -13.14
CA ARG A 82 13.74 1.52 -12.68
C ARG A 82 12.22 1.49 -12.64
N TYR A 83 11.57 2.52 -12.11
CA TYR A 83 10.10 2.53 -11.99
C TYR A 83 9.41 2.72 -13.34
N ARG A 84 10.01 3.48 -14.27
CA ARG A 84 9.51 3.55 -15.65
C ARG A 84 9.65 2.21 -16.38
N GLU A 85 10.74 1.49 -16.17
CA GLU A 85 10.90 0.15 -16.73
C GLU A 85 9.89 -0.84 -16.15
N LEU A 86 9.65 -0.80 -14.83
CA LEU A 86 8.73 -1.71 -14.15
C LEU A 86 7.25 -1.43 -14.46
N TYR A 87 6.86 -0.15 -14.57
CA TYR A 87 5.45 0.24 -14.58
C TYR A 87 5.03 1.04 -15.82
N GLY A 88 5.95 1.39 -16.72
CA GLY A 88 5.66 2.21 -17.90
C GLY A 88 5.02 3.55 -17.52
N ASP A 89 3.94 3.90 -18.20
CA ASP A 89 3.20 5.15 -17.95
C ASP A 89 2.52 5.19 -16.56
N GLU A 90 2.26 4.03 -15.96
CA GLU A 90 1.69 3.95 -14.60
C GLU A 90 2.67 4.45 -13.53
N ALA A 91 3.96 4.58 -13.87
CA ALA A 91 4.97 5.15 -12.98
C ALA A 91 4.70 6.62 -12.60
N ALA A 92 3.83 7.32 -13.33
CA ALA A 92 3.37 8.66 -12.98
C ALA A 92 2.31 8.68 -11.85
N TYR A 93 1.72 7.53 -11.53
CA TYR A 93 0.61 7.39 -10.59
C TYR A 93 0.94 6.36 -9.50
N LEU A 94 1.91 6.66 -8.64
CA LEU A 94 2.35 5.73 -7.60
C LEU A 94 1.68 6.01 -6.25
N VAL A 95 1.40 4.92 -5.54
CA VAL A 95 1.15 4.93 -4.09
C VAL A 95 2.32 4.25 -3.39
N VAL A 96 2.69 4.71 -2.21
CA VAL A 96 3.65 4.04 -1.34
C VAL A 96 2.89 3.24 -0.30
N GLU A 97 3.32 2.00 -0.12
CA GLU A 97 2.74 1.08 0.84
C GLU A 97 3.81 0.25 1.51
N ALA A 98 3.39 -0.49 2.55
CA ALA A 98 4.28 -1.35 3.30
C ALA A 98 3.68 -2.75 3.43
N ASP A 99 4.46 -3.79 3.10
CA ASP A 99 4.11 -5.19 3.33
C ASP A 99 5.27 -6.01 3.91
N LEU A 100 4.96 -7.21 4.38
CA LEU A 100 5.91 -8.09 5.07
C LEU A 100 7.02 -8.66 4.18
N ASP A 101 6.77 -8.76 2.88
CA ASP A 101 7.68 -9.40 1.91
C ASP A 101 8.68 -8.38 1.35
N HIS A 102 8.20 -7.17 1.05
CA HIS A 102 8.93 -6.16 0.29
C HIS A 102 9.35 -4.95 1.14
N GLY A 103 8.83 -4.80 2.36
CA GLY A 103 9.07 -3.60 3.17
C GLY A 103 8.23 -2.43 2.67
N VAL A 104 8.79 -1.22 2.67
CA VAL A 104 8.15 0.00 2.14
C VAL A 104 8.54 0.17 0.67
N PHE A 105 7.56 0.20 -0.23
CA PHE A 105 7.82 0.27 -1.66
C PHE A 105 6.67 0.94 -2.42
N PRO A 106 6.96 1.57 -3.56
CA PRO A 106 5.94 2.15 -4.41
C PRO A 106 5.30 1.08 -5.31
N VAL A 107 4.01 1.22 -5.56
CA VAL A 107 3.25 0.43 -6.55
C VAL A 107 2.36 1.34 -7.38
N PRO A 108 2.03 0.98 -8.63
CA PRO A 108 1.11 1.76 -9.43
C PRO A 108 -0.30 1.72 -8.83
N LEU A 109 -1.00 2.86 -8.89
CA LEU A 109 -2.38 2.99 -8.41
C LEU A 109 -3.33 1.98 -9.07
N SER A 110 -3.05 1.61 -10.32
CA SER A 110 -3.78 0.58 -11.08
C SER A 110 -3.77 -0.80 -10.43
N LYS A 111 -2.80 -1.10 -9.54
CA LYS A 111 -2.81 -2.32 -8.70
C LYS A 111 -4.15 -2.50 -7.98
N TYR A 112 -4.78 -1.39 -7.59
CA TYR A 112 -6.00 -1.39 -6.77
C TYR A 112 -7.30 -1.24 -7.55
N VAL A 113 -7.27 -1.28 -8.90
CA VAL A 113 -8.47 -1.09 -9.72
C VAL A 113 -9.56 -2.12 -9.43
N ASP A 114 -9.18 -3.35 -9.08
CA ASP A 114 -10.10 -4.46 -8.79
C ASP A 114 -10.42 -4.64 -7.30
N TYR A 115 -10.02 -3.68 -6.46
CA TYR A 115 -10.28 -3.69 -5.02
C TYR A 115 -11.34 -2.64 -4.66
N ASN A 116 -12.11 -2.88 -3.61
CA ASN A 116 -12.91 -1.84 -2.97
C ASN A 116 -11.93 -0.89 -2.29
N VAL A 117 -11.93 0.36 -2.74
CA VAL A 117 -11.05 1.40 -2.23
C VAL A 117 -11.84 2.59 -1.72
N ARG A 118 -11.26 3.30 -0.75
CA ARG A 118 -11.73 4.62 -0.32
C ARG A 118 -10.56 5.59 -0.30
N VAL A 119 -10.73 6.71 -0.99
CA VAL A 119 -9.77 7.82 -0.93
C VAL A 119 -10.15 8.72 0.23
N CYS A 120 -9.20 8.95 1.13
CA CYS A 120 -9.29 9.87 2.24
C CYS A 120 -8.33 11.03 2.00
N ARG A 121 -8.87 12.24 1.95
CA ARG A 121 -8.08 13.46 1.78
C ARG A 121 -7.82 14.11 3.15
N PRO A 122 -6.57 14.46 3.49
CA PRO A 122 -6.30 15.21 4.71
C PRO A 122 -7.06 16.55 4.70
N TYR A 123 -7.61 16.90 5.86
CA TYR A 123 -8.30 18.17 6.10
C TYR A 123 -7.50 19.00 7.10
N CYS A 124 -7.53 20.34 6.98
CA CYS A 124 -6.74 21.27 7.81
C CYS A 124 -5.22 21.07 7.77
N LEU A 125 -4.67 20.57 6.65
CA LEU A 125 -3.23 20.51 6.41
C LEU A 125 -2.83 21.59 5.41
N SER A 126 -1.78 22.36 5.69
CA SER A 126 -1.28 23.33 4.71
C SER A 126 -0.68 22.60 3.50
N ALA A 127 -0.64 23.25 2.33
CA ALA A 127 -0.03 22.67 1.15
C ALA A 127 1.46 22.31 1.39
N ALA A 128 2.19 23.17 2.11
CA ALA A 128 3.59 22.93 2.44
C ALA A 128 3.77 21.72 3.36
N ASP A 129 2.90 21.55 4.37
CA ASP A 129 2.97 20.38 5.25
C ASP A 129 2.58 19.10 4.50
N GLY A 130 1.61 19.18 3.58
CA GLY A 130 1.25 18.06 2.69
C GLY A 130 2.43 17.58 1.85
N GLU A 131 3.18 18.51 1.25
CA GLU A 131 4.40 18.17 0.50
C GLU A 131 5.46 17.53 1.41
N ARG A 132 5.68 18.06 2.62
CA ARG A 132 6.64 17.46 3.56
C ARG A 132 6.26 16.03 3.95
N VAL A 133 4.99 15.76 4.19
CA VAL A 133 4.52 14.39 4.49
C VAL A 133 4.78 13.46 3.31
N VAL A 134 4.53 13.91 2.08
CA VAL A 134 4.80 13.11 0.89
C VAL A 134 6.29 12.83 0.72
N ASP A 135 7.14 13.84 0.92
CA ASP A 135 8.59 13.69 0.83
C ASP A 135 9.12 12.72 1.89
N GLU A 136 8.61 12.81 3.12
CA GLU A 136 8.96 11.88 4.21
C GLU A 136 8.59 10.43 3.87
N VAL A 137 7.36 10.21 3.36
CA VAL A 137 6.92 8.88 2.92
C VAL A 137 7.81 8.31 1.82
N VAL A 138 8.25 9.14 0.87
CA VAL A 138 9.15 8.73 -0.21
C VAL A 138 10.55 8.41 0.32
N ALA A 139 11.03 9.13 1.34
CA ALA A 139 12.33 8.89 1.96
C ALA A 139 12.44 7.50 2.63
N HIS A 140 11.31 6.94 3.07
CA HIS A 140 11.24 5.60 3.67
C HIS A 140 11.17 4.44 2.67
N ILE A 141 11.13 4.70 1.36
CA ILE A 141 11.14 3.62 0.35
C ILE A 141 12.42 2.79 0.49
N GLY A 142 12.25 1.48 0.67
CA GLY A 142 13.34 0.52 0.90
C GLY A 142 13.48 0.08 2.37
N ASP A 143 12.79 0.75 3.31
CA ASP A 143 12.75 0.33 4.70
C ASP A 143 12.07 -1.03 4.87
N ARG A 144 12.46 -1.77 5.92
CA ARG A 144 11.86 -3.06 6.23
C ARG A 144 10.59 -2.87 7.06
N TYR A 145 9.59 -3.70 6.80
CA TYR A 145 8.39 -3.76 7.63
C TYR A 145 8.71 -4.34 9.02
N ASP A 146 8.18 -3.71 10.07
CA ASP A 146 8.34 -4.21 11.43
C ASP A 146 7.42 -5.41 11.70
N ARG A 147 8.00 -6.61 11.66
CA ARG A 147 7.28 -7.87 11.93
C ARG A 147 6.74 -7.97 13.36
N ARG A 148 7.20 -7.14 14.32
CA ARG A 148 6.73 -7.17 15.72
C ARG A 148 5.24 -6.84 15.82
N GLN A 149 4.75 -5.90 15.02
CA GLN A 149 3.35 -5.47 15.04
C GLN A 149 2.37 -6.60 14.71
N LEU A 150 2.80 -7.62 13.99
CA LEU A 150 1.96 -8.76 13.61
C LEU A 150 1.81 -9.77 14.76
N VAL A 151 2.85 -9.92 15.58
CA VAL A 151 2.79 -10.76 16.79
C VAL A 151 1.83 -10.16 17.81
N ASP A 152 1.77 -8.83 17.89
CA ASP A 152 0.88 -8.12 18.80
C ASP A 152 -0.58 -8.13 18.34
N LEU A 153 -0.86 -8.26 17.03
CA LEU A 153 -2.23 -8.35 16.51
C LEU A 153 -3.00 -9.62 16.95
N GLY A 154 -2.27 -10.65 17.40
CA GLY A 154 -2.84 -11.95 17.81
C GLY A 154 -2.91 -12.15 19.33
N ARG A 155 -2.70 -11.10 20.13
CA ARG A 155 -2.83 -11.14 21.60
C ARG A 155 -4.20 -10.71 22.09
#